data_AF-A0A7W8BSV6-F1
#
_entry.id   AF-A0A7W8BSV6-F1
#
_cell.length_a   1.000
_cell.length_b   1.000
_cell.length_c   1.000
_cell.angle_alpha   90.00
_cell.angle_beta   90.00
_cell.angle_gamma   90.00
#
_symmetry.space_group_name_H-M   'P 1'
#
loop_
_entity.id
_entity.type
_entity.pdbx_description
1 polymer ?
#
loop_
_entity_poly.entity_id
_entity_poly.type
_entity_poly.pdbx_seq_one_letter_code
_entity_poly.pdbx_strand_id
1 'polypeptide(L)'
;MAVTAQDAIEALRELERRLPDRFTIEPGATDAELTEAEPRLPDDIRTLLRAVSAIRVAGGESLSLDPRVNRVDRRWMWGPGEETRVLLSLATGDHFFVDVHPGTGAWGAVFSQSADFFDTYAYCARSLPEFLVDYAREAMALADRVEAEPDAYDRDEEEFTIRFPCESVWGLRTEAFGTPVAELRGTDDPDLAAVIAGLPDEVSLVDLRTVEPPLLMELRPTAGKEEEFMRCGPQRQFAVAVPANALPPYPAR
;
A
#
# COMPACT_ATOMS: atom_id res chain seq x y z
N MET A 1 19.84 3.33 2.11
CA MET A 1 19.58 3.01 3.52
C MET A 1 18.09 2.74 3.64
N ALA A 2 17.67 1.78 4.46
CA ALA A 2 16.25 1.53 4.66
C ALA A 2 15.63 2.71 5.43
N VAL A 3 14.45 3.19 5.00
CA VAL A 3 13.67 4.21 5.71
C VAL A 3 13.12 3.58 6.99
N THR A 4 13.27 4.27 8.10
CA THR A 4 12.83 3.80 9.43
C THR A 4 11.57 4.51 9.89
N ALA A 5 10.91 3.95 10.91
CA ALA A 5 9.79 4.60 11.58
C ALA A 5 10.14 6.01 12.09
N GLN A 6 11.37 6.22 12.57
CA GLN A 6 11.82 7.52 13.05
C GLN A 6 11.92 8.53 11.91
N ASP A 7 12.42 8.13 10.74
CA ASP A 7 12.48 8.98 9.56
C ASP A 7 11.07 9.43 9.13
N ALA A 8 10.09 8.51 9.16
CA ALA A 8 8.70 8.82 8.88
C ALA A 8 8.10 9.83 9.86
N ILE A 9 8.31 9.63 11.17
CA ILE A 9 7.83 10.55 12.22
C ILE A 9 8.45 11.94 12.01
N GLU A 10 9.74 12.02 11.73
CA GLU A 10 10.44 13.29 11.51
C GLU A 10 9.93 14.01 10.26
N ALA A 11 9.76 13.29 9.15
CA ALA A 11 9.23 13.84 7.91
C ALA A 11 7.80 14.39 8.08
N LEU A 12 6.91 13.65 8.77
CA LEU A 12 5.55 14.09 9.04
C LEU A 12 5.50 15.31 9.98
N ARG A 13 6.36 15.36 11.00
CA ARG A 13 6.47 16.51 11.91
C ARG A 13 7.07 17.75 11.24
N GLU A 14 8.00 17.56 10.32
CA GLU A 14 8.49 18.65 9.46
C GLU A 14 7.35 19.23 8.64
N LEU A 15 6.58 18.35 7.98
CA LEU A 15 5.43 18.76 7.17
C LEU A 15 4.39 19.53 8.00
N GLU A 16 4.02 19.03 9.20
CA GLU A 16 3.10 19.72 10.12
C GLU A 16 3.62 21.11 10.52
N ARG A 17 4.91 21.24 10.84
CA ARG A 17 5.51 22.53 11.18
C ARG A 17 5.56 23.49 10.00
N ARG A 18 5.75 22.98 8.78
CA ARG A 18 5.80 23.78 7.57
C ARG A 18 4.41 24.25 7.14
N LEU A 19 3.38 23.41 7.34
CA LEU A 19 2.01 23.63 6.88
C LEU A 19 0.97 23.47 8.00
N PRO A 20 1.08 24.19 9.13
CA PRO A 20 0.27 23.93 10.33
C PRO A 20 -1.23 24.17 10.16
N ASP A 21 -1.63 25.02 9.20
CA ASP A 21 -3.04 25.29 8.90
C ASP A 21 -3.66 24.29 7.91
N ARG A 22 -2.82 23.42 7.31
CA ARG A 22 -3.21 22.51 6.23
C ARG A 22 -2.97 21.05 6.56
N PHE A 23 -2.05 20.78 7.47
CA PHE A 23 -1.59 19.45 7.80
C PHE A 23 -1.44 19.32 9.30
N THR A 24 -2.06 18.30 9.88
CA THR A 24 -1.89 17.98 11.31
C THR A 24 -1.74 16.48 11.51
N ILE A 25 -0.92 16.09 12.49
CA ILE A 25 -0.82 14.70 12.95
C ILE A 25 -1.63 14.52 14.22
N GLU A 26 -2.44 13.47 14.28
CA GLU A 26 -3.11 13.08 15.51
C GLU A 26 -2.17 12.29 16.42
N PRO A 27 -2.22 12.52 17.74
CA PRO A 27 -1.43 11.75 18.70
C PRO A 27 -1.64 10.25 18.53
N GLY A 28 -0.55 9.50 18.54
CA GLY A 28 -0.57 8.04 18.38
C GLY A 28 -1.32 7.26 19.46
N ALA A 29 -1.48 5.97 19.20
CA ALA A 29 -2.14 5.04 20.10
C ALA A 29 -1.31 4.75 21.36
N THR A 30 -2.01 4.41 22.44
CA THR A 30 -1.38 4.03 23.72
C THR A 30 -0.72 2.65 23.64
N ASP A 31 0.25 2.39 24.53
CA ASP A 31 0.90 1.06 24.61
C ASP A 31 -0.10 -0.08 24.87
N ALA A 32 -1.21 0.21 25.56
CA ALA A 32 -2.27 -0.76 25.78
C ALA A 32 -2.97 -1.13 24.46
N GLU A 33 -3.40 -0.13 23.68
CA GLU A 33 -4.03 -0.33 22.37
C GLU A 33 -3.11 -1.06 21.38
N LEU A 34 -1.82 -0.72 21.37
CA LEU A 34 -0.82 -1.36 20.51
C LEU A 34 -0.49 -2.79 20.94
N THR A 35 -0.68 -3.13 22.23
CA THR A 35 -0.49 -4.49 22.74
C THR A 35 -1.66 -5.39 22.41
N GLU A 36 -2.87 -4.84 22.33
CA GLU A 36 -4.10 -5.54 21.97
C GLU A 36 -4.25 -5.78 20.45
N ALA A 37 -3.42 -5.13 19.63
CA ALA A 37 -3.42 -5.32 18.19
C ALA A 37 -2.94 -6.73 17.77
N GLU A 38 -3.68 -7.36 16.87
CA GLU A 38 -3.36 -8.68 16.29
C GLU A 38 -3.18 -8.59 14.77
N PRO A 39 -2.09 -9.15 14.19
CA PRO A 39 -0.97 -9.80 14.86
C PRO A 39 -0.10 -8.80 15.61
N ARG A 40 0.80 -9.31 16.48
CA ARG A 40 1.74 -8.47 17.24
C ARG A 40 2.50 -7.54 16.30
N LEU A 41 2.39 -6.23 16.56
CA LEU A 41 3.08 -5.20 15.79
C LEU A 41 4.61 -5.31 15.94
N PRO A 42 5.37 -5.24 14.84
CA PRO A 42 6.82 -5.00 14.87
C PRO A 42 7.18 -3.74 15.67
N ASP A 43 8.37 -3.71 16.27
CA ASP A 43 8.78 -2.64 17.20
C ASP A 43 8.90 -1.26 16.51
N ASP A 44 9.35 -1.24 15.25
CA ASP A 44 9.40 -0.04 14.42
C ASP A 44 8.00 0.49 14.11
N ILE A 45 7.08 -0.39 13.72
CA ILE A 45 5.66 -0.03 13.50
C ILE A 45 5.00 0.45 14.78
N ARG A 46 5.28 -0.19 15.92
CA ARG A 46 4.78 0.27 17.22
C ARG A 46 5.31 1.67 17.56
N THR A 47 6.56 1.95 17.23
CA THR A 47 7.16 3.28 17.42
C THR A 47 6.42 4.33 16.58
N LEU A 48 6.15 4.00 15.31
CA LEU A 48 5.38 4.86 14.41
C LEU A 48 3.96 5.11 14.92
N LEU A 49 3.20 4.06 15.24
CA LEU A 49 1.80 4.17 15.65
C LEU A 49 1.62 4.79 17.04
N ARG A 50 2.65 4.73 17.90
CA ARG A 50 2.68 5.50 19.17
C ARG A 50 2.85 7.00 18.92
N ALA A 51 3.49 7.39 17.82
CA ALA A 51 3.71 8.79 17.50
C ALA A 51 2.55 9.39 16.69
N VAL A 52 1.96 8.63 15.77
CA VAL A 52 0.96 9.12 14.81
C VAL A 52 -0.18 8.09 14.68
N SER A 53 -1.41 8.49 15.00
CA SER A 53 -2.61 7.64 14.82
C SER A 53 -3.43 8.03 13.60
N ALA A 54 -3.33 9.27 13.16
CA ALA A 54 -3.95 9.75 11.94
C ALA A 54 -3.21 10.95 11.38
N ILE A 55 -3.40 11.16 10.08
CA ILE A 55 -2.99 12.35 9.36
C ILE A 55 -4.26 13.05 8.89
N ARG A 56 -4.36 14.36 9.11
CA ARG A 56 -5.46 15.19 8.60
C ARG A 56 -4.95 16.25 7.66
N VAL A 57 -5.65 16.39 6.55
CA VAL A 57 -5.43 17.44 5.55
C VAL A 57 -6.62 18.39 5.56
N ALA A 58 -6.37 19.69 5.41
CA ALA A 58 -7.42 20.68 5.23
C ALA A 58 -8.29 20.31 4.01
N GLY A 59 -9.62 20.43 4.15
CA GLY A 59 -10.57 19.87 3.17
C GLY A 59 -11.35 18.68 3.72
N GLY A 60 -10.96 18.15 4.89
CA GLY A 60 -11.71 17.11 5.60
C GLY A 60 -11.24 15.68 5.32
N GLU A 61 -10.20 15.52 4.50
CA GLU A 61 -9.57 14.24 4.27
C GLU A 61 -8.74 13.83 5.49
N SER A 62 -8.82 12.54 5.82
CA SER A 62 -7.99 11.94 6.86
C SER A 62 -7.55 10.54 6.46
N LEU A 63 -6.31 10.22 6.84
CA LEU A 63 -5.73 8.89 6.77
C LEU A 63 -5.60 8.38 8.20
N SER A 64 -6.43 7.42 8.57
CA SER A 64 -6.34 6.77 9.87
C SER A 64 -5.31 5.62 9.81
N LEU A 65 -4.41 5.57 10.79
CA LEU A 65 -3.48 4.47 11.02
C LEU A 65 -3.99 3.64 12.21
N ASP A 66 -4.96 2.75 11.97
CA ASP A 66 -5.55 1.93 13.04
C ASP A 66 -5.18 0.45 12.88
N PRO A 67 -4.31 -0.09 13.75
CA PRO A 67 -3.87 -1.49 13.70
C PRO A 67 -4.96 -2.50 14.09
N ARG A 68 -6.16 -2.03 14.48
CA ARG A 68 -7.31 -2.87 14.85
C ARG A 68 -8.27 -3.07 13.69
N VAL A 69 -8.15 -2.33 12.59
CA VAL A 69 -9.01 -2.45 11.40
C VAL A 69 -8.60 -3.70 10.60
N ASN A 70 -8.88 -4.86 11.17
CA ASN A 70 -8.33 -6.12 10.69
C ASN A 70 -9.22 -6.85 9.67
N ARG A 71 -10.39 -6.30 9.33
CA ARG A 71 -11.37 -6.99 8.48
C ARG A 71 -12.17 -6.00 7.64
N VAL A 72 -11.85 -5.95 6.34
CA VAL A 72 -12.92 -5.66 5.37
C VAL A 72 -13.70 -6.96 5.30
N ASP A 73 -14.99 -6.94 5.64
CA ASP A 73 -15.92 -8.09 5.55
C ASP A 73 -16.11 -8.62 4.11
N ARG A 74 -15.34 -8.10 3.15
CA ARG A 74 -15.40 -8.47 1.74
C ARG A 74 -14.40 -9.59 1.43
N ARG A 75 -14.87 -10.54 0.64
CA ARG A 75 -14.22 -11.80 0.20
C ARG A 75 -12.89 -11.65 -0.54
N TRP A 76 -12.33 -10.45 -0.69
CA TRP A 76 -11.45 -10.13 -1.82
C TRP A 76 -10.04 -9.67 -1.45
N MET A 77 -9.53 -10.05 -0.27
CA MET A 77 -8.18 -9.66 0.20
C MET A 77 -7.34 -10.87 0.64
N TRP A 78 -7.52 -12.01 -0.01
CA TRP A 78 -6.85 -13.25 0.37
C TRP A 78 -5.61 -13.45 -0.50
N GLY A 79 -4.44 -13.47 0.14
CA GLY A 79 -3.30 -14.20 -0.41
C GLY A 79 -3.46 -15.71 -0.13
N PRO A 80 -2.58 -16.57 -0.66
CA PRO A 80 -2.56 -17.98 -0.34
C PRO A 80 -1.94 -18.12 1.06
N GLY A 81 -2.80 -17.99 2.07
CA GLY A 81 -2.47 -17.85 3.47
C GLY A 81 -3.39 -16.82 4.10
N GLU A 82 -4.16 -17.24 5.11
CA GLU A 82 -4.99 -16.33 5.90
C GLU A 82 -4.10 -15.20 6.41
N GLU A 83 -4.59 -13.95 6.35
CA GLU A 83 -4.03 -12.74 6.97
C GLU A 83 -3.23 -11.76 6.08
N THR A 84 -3.95 -11.02 5.22
CA THR A 84 -3.62 -9.61 4.90
C THR A 84 -4.47 -8.70 5.81
N ARG A 85 -3.91 -7.59 6.32
CA ARG A 85 -4.61 -6.63 7.21
C ARG A 85 -4.69 -5.24 6.57
N VAL A 86 -5.82 -4.56 6.80
CA VAL A 86 -5.94 -3.13 6.50
C VAL A 86 -5.32 -2.38 7.66
N LEU A 87 -4.58 -1.33 7.36
CA LEU A 87 -4.06 -0.43 8.40
C LEU A 87 -4.44 1.01 8.14
N LEU A 88 -4.58 1.36 6.86
CA LEU A 88 -4.69 2.72 6.38
C LEU A 88 -6.05 2.85 5.69
N SER A 89 -6.99 3.52 6.33
CA SER A 89 -8.26 3.86 5.67
C SER A 89 -8.30 5.35 5.42
N LEU A 90 -8.63 5.72 4.19
CA LEU A 90 -9.04 7.08 3.89
C LEU A 90 -10.52 7.26 4.21
N ALA A 91 -10.89 8.46 4.63
CA ALA A 91 -12.29 8.84 4.82
C ALA A 91 -13.11 8.77 3.51
N THR A 92 -12.45 8.81 2.35
CA THR A 92 -13.05 8.75 1.01
C THR A 92 -13.55 7.36 0.62
N GLY A 93 -13.22 6.31 1.39
CA GLY A 93 -13.54 4.92 1.05
C GLY A 93 -12.45 4.20 0.27
N ASP A 94 -11.40 4.92 -0.14
CA ASP A 94 -10.15 4.31 -0.59
C ASP A 94 -9.40 3.70 0.59
N HIS A 95 -8.67 2.63 0.30
CA HIS A 95 -7.97 1.87 1.33
C HIS A 95 -6.52 1.65 0.93
N PHE A 96 -5.63 1.75 1.91
CA PHE A 96 -4.29 1.20 1.80
C PHE A 96 -4.09 0.03 2.77
N PHE A 97 -3.33 -0.94 2.29
CA PHE A 97 -3.12 -2.19 2.99
C PHE A 97 -1.64 -2.42 3.13
N VAL A 98 -1.25 -2.87 4.32
CA VAL A 98 0.11 -3.30 4.57
C VAL A 98 0.17 -4.82 4.44
N ASP A 99 1.20 -5.27 3.76
CA ASP A 99 1.51 -6.67 3.64
C ASP A 99 1.98 -7.26 4.99
N VAL A 100 1.31 -8.28 5.55
CA VAL A 100 1.70 -8.88 6.84
C VAL A 100 1.90 -10.39 6.74
N HIS A 101 3.11 -10.86 6.99
CA HIS A 101 3.46 -12.27 6.80
C HIS A 101 2.78 -13.17 7.86
N PRO A 102 1.99 -14.20 7.46
CA PRO A 102 1.09 -14.93 8.35
C PRO A 102 1.80 -15.80 9.38
N GLY A 103 3.03 -16.22 9.10
CA GLY A 103 3.82 -17.06 10.02
C GLY A 103 4.71 -16.27 10.98
N THR A 104 5.01 -15.01 10.67
CA THR A 104 6.01 -14.23 11.43
C THR A 104 5.47 -12.90 11.94
N GLY A 105 4.33 -12.42 11.43
CA GLY A 105 3.82 -11.08 11.68
C GLY A 105 4.69 -9.97 11.09
N ALA A 106 5.65 -10.30 10.20
CA ALA A 106 6.53 -9.31 9.59
C ALA A 106 5.75 -8.43 8.59
N TRP A 107 5.95 -7.13 8.66
CA TRP A 107 5.29 -6.16 7.79
C TRP A 107 6.13 -5.87 6.55
N GLY A 108 5.47 -5.63 5.43
CA GLY A 108 6.09 -5.39 4.13
C GLY A 108 5.47 -4.21 3.39
N ALA A 109 5.28 -4.39 2.09
CA ALA A 109 4.86 -3.36 1.15
C ALA A 109 3.47 -2.75 1.43
N VAL A 110 3.29 -1.52 0.95
CA VAL A 110 2.02 -0.77 0.99
C VAL A 110 1.38 -0.81 -0.39
N PHE A 111 0.08 -1.08 -0.41
CA PHE A 111 -0.72 -1.09 -1.63
C PHE A 111 -1.97 -0.22 -1.45
N SER A 112 -2.42 0.42 -2.52
CA SER A 112 -3.71 1.11 -2.58
C SER A 112 -4.70 0.30 -3.40
N GLN A 113 -5.96 0.30 -2.95
CA GLN A 113 -7.11 -0.09 -3.74
C GLN A 113 -8.06 1.09 -3.80
N SER A 114 -8.50 1.44 -5.00
CA SER A 114 -9.52 2.46 -5.19
C SER A 114 -10.92 1.86 -5.03
N ALA A 115 -11.85 2.64 -4.47
CA ALA A 115 -13.26 2.30 -4.48
C ALA A 115 -13.87 2.26 -5.90
N ASP A 116 -13.22 2.84 -6.91
CA ASP A 116 -13.68 2.85 -8.29
C ASP A 116 -13.07 1.72 -9.14
N PHE A 117 -11.90 1.19 -8.73
CA PHE A 117 -11.16 0.15 -9.43
C PHE A 117 -10.89 -1.05 -8.52
N PHE A 118 -11.94 -1.79 -8.16
CA PHE A 118 -11.86 -2.89 -7.19
C PHE A 118 -10.95 -4.04 -7.62
N ASP A 119 -10.74 -4.22 -8.93
CA ASP A 119 -9.90 -5.25 -9.55
C ASP A 119 -8.46 -4.80 -9.77
N THR A 120 -8.12 -3.56 -9.45
CA THR A 120 -6.80 -2.99 -9.69
C THR A 120 -6.14 -2.60 -8.37
N TYR A 121 -4.84 -2.86 -8.26
CA TYR A 121 -4.06 -2.51 -7.09
C TYR A 121 -2.84 -1.69 -7.50
N ALA A 122 -2.55 -0.68 -6.68
CA ALA A 122 -1.42 0.20 -6.85
C ALA A 122 -0.32 -0.18 -5.86
N TYR A 123 0.86 -0.54 -6.35
CA TYR A 123 2.04 -0.71 -5.51
C TYR A 123 2.57 0.67 -5.11
N CYS A 124 2.51 1.00 -3.82
CA CYS A 124 2.76 2.37 -3.33
C CYS A 124 4.13 2.55 -2.69
N ALA A 125 4.64 1.57 -1.96
CA ALA A 125 5.95 1.62 -1.31
C ALA A 125 6.40 0.23 -0.83
N ARG A 126 7.70 0.06 -0.52
CA ARG A 126 8.22 -1.23 0.01
C ARG A 126 7.94 -1.39 1.50
N SER A 127 7.61 -0.31 2.20
CA SER A 127 7.27 -0.33 3.62
C SER A 127 6.37 0.85 4.01
N LEU A 128 5.67 0.72 5.14
CA LEU A 128 4.86 1.81 5.69
C LEU A 128 5.68 3.08 6.01
N PRO A 129 6.86 3.00 6.66
CA PRO A 129 7.66 4.21 6.88
C PRO A 129 8.08 4.90 5.58
N GLU A 130 8.48 4.14 4.55
CA GLU A 130 8.83 4.69 3.23
C GLU A 130 7.63 5.42 2.60
N PHE A 131 6.44 4.80 2.61
CA PHE A 131 5.22 5.42 2.12
C PHE A 131 4.94 6.79 2.78
N LEU A 132 5.08 6.88 4.11
CA LEU A 132 4.81 8.12 4.84
C LEU A 132 5.89 9.18 4.60
N VAL A 133 7.16 8.78 4.45
CA VAL A 133 8.24 9.71 4.09
C VAL A 133 8.03 10.26 2.68
N ASP A 134 7.70 9.41 1.71
CA ASP A 134 7.51 9.83 0.33
C ASP A 134 6.28 10.72 0.20
N TYR A 135 5.18 10.39 0.88
CA TYR A 135 4.03 11.29 1.00
C TYR A 135 4.42 12.66 1.58
N ALA A 136 5.19 12.69 2.68
CA ALA A 136 5.61 13.95 3.27
C ALA A 136 6.50 14.78 2.33
N ARG A 137 7.39 14.13 1.58
CA ARG A 137 8.24 14.78 0.58
C ARG A 137 7.45 15.35 -0.58
N GLU A 138 6.50 14.59 -1.13
CA GLU A 138 5.64 15.05 -2.22
C GLU A 138 4.80 16.25 -1.79
N ALA A 139 4.23 16.20 -0.58
CA ALA A 139 3.47 17.30 0.00
C ALA A 139 4.32 18.57 0.19
N MET A 140 5.56 18.43 0.70
CA MET A 140 6.49 19.55 0.81
C MET A 140 6.88 20.12 -0.56
N ALA A 141 7.18 19.25 -1.54
CA ALA A 141 7.54 19.68 -2.88
C ALA A 141 6.38 20.41 -3.58
N LEU A 142 5.13 19.99 -3.34
CA LEU A 142 3.96 20.72 -3.81
C LEU A 142 3.85 22.10 -3.14
N ALA A 143 4.04 22.17 -1.82
CA ALA A 143 4.06 23.44 -1.09
C ALA A 143 5.12 24.40 -1.63
N ASP A 144 6.33 23.92 -1.89
CA ASP A 144 7.41 24.74 -2.44
C ASP A 144 7.09 25.24 -3.86
N ARG A 145 6.46 24.41 -4.71
CA ARG A 145 6.01 24.83 -6.05
C ARG A 145 4.96 25.94 -5.99
N VAL A 146 3.99 25.80 -5.10
CA VAL A 146 2.91 26.79 -4.93
C VAL A 146 3.43 28.09 -4.32
N GLU A 147 4.41 28.02 -3.43
CA GLU A 147 5.07 29.22 -2.90
C GLU A 147 5.91 29.93 -3.99
N ALA A 148 6.56 29.17 -4.87
CA ALA A 148 7.35 29.73 -5.97
C ALA A 148 6.49 30.37 -7.06
N GLU A 149 5.32 29.79 -7.36
CA GLU A 149 4.46 30.21 -8.48
C GLU A 149 2.98 30.33 -8.06
N PRO A 150 2.63 31.27 -7.17
CA PRO A 150 1.29 31.33 -6.56
C PRO A 150 0.16 31.62 -7.57
N ASP A 151 0.46 32.29 -8.68
CA ASP A 151 -0.51 32.63 -9.74
C ASP A 151 -0.76 31.48 -10.72
N ALA A 152 0.08 30.43 -10.68
CA ALA A 152 -0.09 29.23 -11.50
C ALA A 152 -1.07 28.23 -10.88
N TYR A 153 -1.49 28.46 -9.63
CA TYR A 153 -2.40 27.60 -8.88
C TYR A 153 -3.66 28.37 -8.52
N ASP A 154 -4.81 27.89 -8.99
CA ASP A 154 -6.09 28.43 -8.58
C ASP A 154 -6.43 27.94 -7.15
N ARG A 155 -6.46 28.88 -6.21
CA ARG A 155 -6.79 28.58 -4.81
C ARG A 155 -8.25 28.17 -4.62
N ASP A 156 -9.11 28.51 -5.57
CA ASP A 156 -10.54 28.22 -5.53
C ASP A 156 -10.89 26.86 -6.18
N GLU A 157 -9.99 26.25 -6.95
CA GLU A 157 -10.20 24.95 -7.65
C GLU A 157 -9.56 23.73 -6.96
N GLU A 158 -9.23 23.79 -5.66
CA GLU A 158 -8.60 22.65 -4.94
C GLU A 158 -7.26 22.18 -5.56
N GLU A 159 -6.60 23.02 -6.36
CA GLU A 159 -5.32 22.70 -7.03
C GLU A 159 -4.17 22.56 -6.02
N PHE A 160 -4.38 23.07 -4.80
CA PHE A 160 -3.52 22.91 -3.62
C PHE A 160 -4.06 21.87 -2.62
N THR A 161 -4.75 20.83 -3.08
CA THR A 161 -5.07 19.70 -2.20
C THR A 161 -3.84 18.81 -2.09
N ILE A 162 -3.31 18.66 -0.86
CA ILE A 162 -2.31 17.64 -0.55
C ILE A 162 -3.02 16.29 -0.63
N ARG A 163 -3.06 15.74 -1.83
CA ARG A 163 -3.72 14.46 -2.08
C ARG A 163 -2.94 13.34 -1.44
N PHE A 164 -3.65 12.36 -0.90
CA PHE A 164 -3.01 11.11 -0.54
C PHE A 164 -2.46 10.43 -1.80
N PRO A 165 -1.36 9.66 -1.68
CA PRO A 165 -0.65 9.15 -2.84
C PRO A 165 -1.52 8.29 -3.76
N CYS A 166 -2.63 7.70 -3.26
CA CYS A 166 -3.56 6.94 -4.09
C CYS A 166 -4.01 7.74 -5.31
N GLU A 167 -4.52 8.96 -5.17
CA GLU A 167 -4.99 9.76 -6.30
C GLU A 167 -3.88 10.06 -7.30
N SER A 168 -2.66 10.28 -6.80
CA SER A 168 -1.46 10.45 -7.63
C SER A 168 -1.09 9.18 -8.39
N VAL A 169 -1.16 8.00 -7.74
CA VAL A 169 -0.90 6.70 -8.37
C VAL A 169 -1.96 6.38 -9.43
N TRP A 170 -3.22 6.74 -9.19
CA TRP A 170 -4.31 6.53 -10.15
C TRP A 170 -4.29 7.55 -11.31
N GLY A 171 -3.72 8.74 -11.10
CA GLY A 171 -3.61 9.83 -12.07
C GLY A 171 -2.43 9.74 -13.05
N LEU A 172 -1.28 9.20 -12.62
CA LEU A 172 -0.06 9.06 -13.44
C LEU A 172 0.22 7.58 -13.74
N ARG A 173 -0.33 7.08 -14.84
CA ARG A 173 -0.28 5.65 -15.19
C ARG A 173 1.02 5.30 -15.91
N THR A 174 1.83 4.45 -15.31
CA THR A 174 2.71 3.53 -16.05
C THR A 174 2.21 2.12 -15.75
N GLU A 175 1.78 1.41 -16.79
CA GLU A 175 1.32 0.02 -16.66
C GLU A 175 2.54 -0.91 -16.62
N ALA A 176 2.64 -1.77 -15.60
CA ALA A 176 3.47 -2.97 -15.70
C ALA A 176 2.60 -4.19 -15.93
N PHE A 177 3.06 -5.04 -16.84
CA PHE A 177 2.41 -6.29 -17.20
C PHE A 177 3.09 -7.47 -16.51
N GLY A 178 2.28 -8.36 -15.93
CA GLY A 178 2.78 -9.63 -15.44
C GLY A 178 3.28 -10.53 -16.56
N THR A 179 4.28 -11.35 -16.23
CA THR A 179 4.78 -12.43 -17.09
C THR A 179 4.07 -13.74 -16.69
N PRO A 180 3.49 -14.50 -17.64
CA PRO A 180 2.89 -15.79 -17.34
C PRO A 180 3.90 -16.74 -16.66
N VAL A 181 3.45 -17.45 -15.63
CA VAL A 181 4.28 -18.40 -14.88
C VAL A 181 4.88 -19.47 -15.80
N ALA A 182 4.15 -19.89 -16.83
CA ALA A 182 4.64 -20.80 -17.86
C ALA A 182 5.97 -20.32 -18.51
N GLU A 183 6.10 -19.02 -18.74
CA GLU A 183 7.28 -18.40 -19.37
C GLU A 183 8.45 -18.25 -18.38
N LEU A 184 8.15 -18.26 -17.08
CA LEU A 184 9.15 -18.15 -16.01
C LEU A 184 9.71 -19.52 -15.59
N ARG A 185 9.15 -20.62 -16.12
CA ARG A 185 9.62 -21.98 -15.82
C ARG A 185 11.07 -22.16 -16.25
N GLY A 186 11.91 -22.63 -15.33
CA GLY A 186 13.34 -22.82 -15.58
C GLY A 186 14.18 -21.56 -15.41
N THR A 187 13.66 -20.52 -14.75
CA THR A 187 14.46 -19.40 -14.26
C THR A 187 15.63 -19.85 -13.38
N ASP A 188 16.77 -19.18 -13.52
CA ASP A 188 17.95 -19.36 -12.65
C ASP A 188 17.84 -18.56 -11.34
N ASP A 189 16.83 -17.69 -11.21
CA ASP A 189 16.58 -16.92 -9.99
C ASP A 189 15.94 -17.82 -8.92
N PRO A 190 16.62 -18.07 -7.77
CA PRO A 190 16.16 -19.01 -6.76
C PRO A 190 14.89 -18.53 -6.03
N ASP A 191 14.72 -17.21 -5.85
CA ASP A 191 13.53 -16.65 -5.20
C ASP A 191 12.33 -16.75 -6.13
N LEU A 192 12.53 -16.42 -7.41
CA LEU A 192 11.48 -16.57 -8.42
C LEU A 192 11.11 -18.04 -8.61
N ALA A 193 12.09 -18.94 -8.68
CA ALA A 193 11.89 -20.39 -8.81
C ALA A 193 11.07 -20.95 -7.64
N ALA A 194 11.37 -20.53 -6.41
CA ALA A 194 10.62 -20.93 -5.22
C ALA A 194 9.17 -20.47 -5.25
N VAL A 195 8.93 -19.24 -5.72
CA VAL A 195 7.57 -18.68 -5.85
C VAL A 195 6.78 -19.42 -6.92
N ILE A 196 7.33 -19.55 -8.13
CA ILE A 196 6.58 -20.13 -9.25
C ILE A 196 6.34 -21.64 -9.07
N ALA A 197 7.19 -22.37 -8.34
CA ALA A 197 7.08 -23.81 -8.17
C ALA A 197 5.69 -24.30 -7.67
N GLY A 198 4.98 -23.46 -6.90
CA GLY A 198 3.65 -23.75 -6.37
C GLY A 198 2.48 -23.13 -7.15
N LEU A 199 2.74 -22.36 -8.20
CA LEU A 199 1.72 -21.60 -8.94
C LEU A 199 1.29 -22.32 -10.22
N PRO A 200 0.01 -22.21 -10.64
CA PRO A 200 -0.45 -22.64 -11.97
C PRO A 200 0.25 -21.89 -13.10
N ASP A 201 0.27 -22.47 -14.30
CA ASP A 201 0.96 -21.89 -15.47
C ASP A 201 0.23 -20.69 -16.07
N GLU A 202 -1.10 -20.66 -15.91
CA GLU A 202 -2.03 -19.62 -16.38
C GLU A 202 -1.99 -18.32 -15.57
N VAL A 203 -1.27 -18.33 -14.46
CA VAL A 203 -1.10 -17.20 -13.56
C VAL A 203 -0.06 -16.22 -14.11
N SER A 204 -0.28 -14.93 -13.92
CA SER A 204 0.68 -13.87 -14.27
C SER A 204 1.41 -13.39 -13.02
N LEU A 205 2.74 -13.20 -13.12
CA LEU A 205 3.59 -12.74 -12.03
C LEU A 205 4.32 -11.44 -12.41
N VAL A 206 4.33 -10.47 -11.49
CA VAL A 206 5.13 -9.25 -11.55
C VAL A 206 6.22 -9.30 -10.49
N ASP A 207 7.46 -9.05 -10.92
CA ASP A 207 8.62 -8.95 -10.04
C ASP A 207 8.79 -7.52 -9.50
N LEU A 208 8.29 -7.27 -8.30
CA LEU A 208 8.31 -5.96 -7.65
C LEU A 208 9.73 -5.52 -7.24
N ARG A 209 10.72 -6.41 -7.26
CA ARG A 209 12.13 -6.03 -6.96
C ARG A 209 12.68 -5.10 -8.02
N THR A 210 12.15 -5.19 -9.23
CA THR A 210 12.61 -4.45 -10.41
C THR A 210 11.80 -3.18 -10.69
N VAL A 211 10.75 -2.94 -9.90
CA VAL A 211 9.80 -1.87 -10.14
C VAL A 211 9.97 -0.77 -9.08
N GLU A 212 10.01 0.48 -9.53
CA GLU A 212 9.97 1.63 -8.63
C GLU A 212 8.51 2.02 -8.36
N PRO A 213 8.11 2.14 -7.08
CA PRO A 213 6.80 2.69 -6.74
C PRO A 213 6.77 4.22 -6.92
N PRO A 214 5.58 4.83 -7.11
CA PRO A 214 4.29 4.17 -7.25
C PRO A 214 4.05 3.60 -8.65
N LEU A 215 3.38 2.45 -8.75
CA LEU A 215 3.05 1.83 -10.03
C LEU A 215 1.65 1.19 -10.03
N LEU A 216 0.90 1.46 -11.10
CA LEU A 216 -0.32 0.73 -11.43
C LEU A 216 0.03 -0.65 -12.01
N MET A 217 -0.45 -1.70 -11.37
CA MET A 217 -0.22 -3.07 -11.83
C MET A 217 -1.46 -3.56 -12.57
N GLU A 218 -1.32 -3.76 -13.87
CA GLU A 218 -2.32 -4.46 -14.68
C GLU A 218 -1.76 -5.82 -15.07
N LEU A 219 -2.24 -6.85 -14.39
CA LEU A 219 -1.84 -8.21 -14.67
C LEU A 219 -2.71 -8.68 -15.84
N ARG A 220 -2.10 -9.10 -16.96
CA ARG A 220 -2.86 -9.34 -18.19
C ARG A 220 -3.94 -10.41 -17.96
N PRO A 221 -5.21 -10.13 -18.31
CA PRO A 221 -6.30 -11.07 -18.07
C PRO A 221 -6.19 -12.27 -19.00
N THR A 222 -6.29 -13.48 -18.44
CA THR A 222 -6.72 -14.64 -19.21
C THR A 222 -8.25 -14.66 -19.24
N ALA A 223 -8.82 -14.06 -20.30
CA ALA A 223 -10.22 -14.20 -20.70
C ALA A 223 -11.29 -14.04 -19.58
N GLY A 224 -11.43 -12.81 -19.07
CA GLY A 224 -12.74 -12.28 -18.63
C GLY A 224 -13.29 -12.74 -17.27
N LYS A 225 -12.48 -12.78 -16.20
CA LYS A 225 -12.98 -12.94 -14.82
C LYS A 225 -12.12 -12.17 -13.80
N GLU A 226 -12.76 -11.91 -12.67
CA GLU A 226 -12.21 -11.38 -11.41
C GLU A 226 -10.77 -11.88 -11.15
N GLU A 227 -9.87 -10.93 -10.88
CA GLU A 227 -8.46 -11.20 -10.57
C GLU A 227 -8.23 -11.10 -9.06
N GLU A 228 -7.62 -12.13 -8.48
CA GLU A 228 -7.14 -12.06 -7.10
C GLU A 228 -5.64 -11.74 -7.09
N PHE A 229 -5.28 -10.68 -6.35
CA PHE A 229 -3.89 -10.28 -6.15
C PHE A 229 -3.29 -11.03 -4.96
N MET A 230 -2.34 -11.89 -5.26
CA MET A 230 -1.57 -12.64 -4.29
C MET A 230 -0.13 -12.14 -4.24
N ARG A 231 0.44 -12.07 -3.03
CA ARG A 231 1.84 -11.70 -2.82
C ARG A 231 2.64 -12.90 -2.39
N CYS A 232 3.76 -13.16 -3.05
CA CYS A 232 4.52 -14.39 -2.88
C CYS A 232 6.01 -14.13 -2.62
N GLY A 233 6.66 -15.12 -1.99
CA GLY A 233 8.08 -15.12 -1.67
C GLY A 233 8.41 -14.69 -0.23
N PRO A 234 9.65 -14.90 0.24
CA PRO A 234 10.05 -14.66 1.64
C PRO A 234 9.86 -13.21 2.11
N GLN A 235 9.96 -12.26 1.17
CA GLN A 235 9.77 -10.83 1.42
C GLN A 235 8.59 -10.25 0.62
N ARG A 236 7.72 -11.11 0.07
CA ARG A 236 6.56 -10.70 -0.73
C ARG A 236 6.92 -9.74 -1.87
N GLN A 237 8.04 -10.07 -2.50
CA GLN A 237 8.68 -9.33 -3.58
C GLN A 237 8.02 -9.55 -4.95
N PHE A 238 6.99 -10.41 -5.00
CA PHE A 238 6.29 -10.74 -6.22
C PHE A 238 4.79 -10.57 -6.02
N ALA A 239 4.15 -9.93 -7.01
CA ALA A 239 2.69 -9.86 -7.11
C ALA A 239 2.21 -10.83 -8.18
N VAL A 240 1.06 -11.45 -7.95
CA VAL A 240 0.55 -12.56 -8.74
C VAL A 240 -0.95 -12.35 -8.97
N ALA A 241 -1.40 -12.44 -10.23
CA ALA A 241 -2.82 -12.45 -10.58
C ALA A 241 -3.26 -13.88 -10.78
N VAL A 242 -4.25 -14.30 -10.00
CA VAL A 242 -4.85 -15.61 -10.14
C VAL A 242 -6.18 -15.51 -10.87
N PRO A 243 -6.35 -16.22 -11.99
CA PRO A 243 -7.66 -16.36 -12.62
C PRO A 243 -8.65 -17.04 -11.65
N ALA A 244 -9.87 -16.54 -11.53
CA ALA A 244 -10.90 -17.10 -10.63
C ALA A 244 -11.15 -18.61 -10.80
N ASN A 245 -10.87 -19.18 -11.98
CA ASN A 245 -11.02 -20.61 -12.29
C ASN A 245 -9.79 -21.48 -11.92
N ALA A 246 -8.66 -20.86 -11.60
CA ALA A 246 -7.42 -21.56 -11.20
C ALA A 246 -7.38 -21.85 -9.69
N LEU A 247 -8.26 -21.23 -8.91
CA LEU A 247 -8.43 -21.51 -7.48
C LEU A 247 -9.33 -22.73 -7.26
N PRO A 248 -9.02 -23.61 -6.29
CA PRO A 248 -9.92 -24.68 -5.92
C PRO A 248 -11.29 -24.13 -5.52
N PRO A 249 -12.40 -24.84 -5.82
CA PRO A 249 -13.73 -24.39 -5.42
C PRO A 249 -13.76 -24.21 -3.90
N TYR A 250 -14.19 -23.03 -3.44
CA TYR A 250 -14.26 -22.70 -2.02
C TYR A 250 -15.04 -23.76 -1.23
N PRO A 251 -14.60 -24.13 -0.01
CA PRO A 251 -15.44 -24.89 0.90
C PRO A 251 -16.72 -24.07 1.16
N ALA A 252 -17.86 -24.66 0.86
CA ALA A 252 -19.15 -24.08 1.20
C ALA A 252 -19.20 -23.84 2.72
N ARG A 253 -19.44 -22.60 3.12
CA ARG A 253 -19.73 -22.25 4.52
C ARG A 253 -21.08 -22.78 4.95
#